data_AF-A0A160VGL9-F1
#
_entry.id   AF-A0A160VGL9-F1
#
_cell.length_a   1.000
_cell.length_b   1.000
_cell.length_c   1.000
_cell.angle_alpha   90.00
_cell.angle_beta   90.00
_cell.angle_gamma   90.00
#
_symmetry.space_group_name_H-M   'P 1'
#
loop_
_entity.id
_entity.type
_entity.pdbx_description
1 polymer ?
#
loop_
_entity_poly.entity_id
_entity_poly.type
_entity_poly.pdbx_seq_one_letter_code
_entity_poly.pdbx_strand_id
1 'polypeptide(L)'
;MWNEDWMSGVLFFDGTFTHYPKRFGSVISYDIAKARPGYFFKAENALDSSYVDSRIKYTQGDYFLDMLALTTNFSNGMRLITWNGFKKTYGGPYGQYILGTVKPIQQAYFLKYQTGQINVAIGHFLTSSGIPDTSTNGSMSDRILNASIQVHGSAGNWDWQLHGSQFNQKYKIQHSSWGMSRSNYLTRTRIQGKLIRNISGDTRINTGFEGNIQGLSNSSIFRSRNWGIVFAGIAWQDFTMAGGAVAISNGMAPYYQTKYQKQDTQGGMVIEVNNKPRPVHMLFWSAIEDSLAFENWQSLSFNTWKSIFQLTFHGKIFLTRVQEINQYQINSELDRSISKAEPNIRGGEIGIMWSGFRDWVFSGSFRHVIEPSIITDGIGDWLDFRISGKEKIFKRNMNVSFTVRLTGWLNRDPAISFDPFVGIPLKVNDSVYIPGDRWILQAEVAAKVASLTVTWRMNNVFRALQPILGIVPEEESWISTNYLMHNEQRQLGRLMEIVINWYFQD
;
A
#
# COMPACT_ATOMS: atom_id res chain seq x y z
N MET A 1 1.29 -5.95 -1.43
CA MET A 1 0.06 -6.32 -0.71
C MET A 1 -0.52 -7.52 -1.43
N TRP A 2 -0.38 -8.72 -0.88
CA TRP A 2 -0.90 -9.94 -1.51
C TRP A 2 -2.34 -10.18 -1.06
N ASN A 3 -3.24 -10.40 -2.03
CA ASN A 3 -4.66 -10.74 -1.82
C ASN A 3 -5.31 -9.93 -0.67
N GLU A 4 -5.05 -8.63 -0.65
CA GLU A 4 -5.42 -7.72 0.44
C GLU A 4 -6.19 -6.54 -0.14
N ASP A 5 -7.47 -6.48 0.18
CA ASP A 5 -8.32 -5.33 -0.11
C ASP A 5 -7.84 -4.11 0.69
N TRP A 6 -7.96 -2.93 0.10
CA TRP A 6 -7.53 -1.68 0.73
C TRP A 6 -8.51 -0.55 0.42
N MET A 7 -8.40 0.52 1.18
CA MET A 7 -9.25 1.69 1.07
C MET A 7 -8.40 2.96 0.99
N SER A 8 -8.89 3.99 0.33
CA SER A 8 -8.32 5.34 0.33
C SER A 8 -9.45 6.32 0.66
N GLY A 9 -9.53 6.77 1.90
CA GLY A 9 -10.77 7.34 2.42
C GLY A 9 -11.92 6.35 2.24
N VAL A 10 -13.12 6.83 1.93
CA VAL A 10 -14.29 5.94 1.74
C VAL A 10 -14.20 5.03 0.50
N LEU A 11 -13.32 5.31 -0.46
CA LEU A 11 -13.15 4.49 -1.66
C LEU A 11 -12.55 3.12 -1.31
N PHE A 12 -13.16 2.05 -1.79
CA PHE A 12 -12.70 0.68 -1.57
C PHE A 12 -12.12 0.06 -2.84
N PHE A 13 -10.96 -0.58 -2.75
CA PHE A 13 -10.24 -1.18 -3.87
C PHE A 13 -10.05 -2.68 -3.65
N ASP A 14 -10.41 -3.47 -4.65
CA ASP A 14 -10.23 -4.92 -4.66
C ASP A 14 -8.75 -5.28 -4.86
N GLY A 15 -8.20 -6.09 -3.95
CA GLY A 15 -6.78 -6.44 -3.91
C GLY A 15 -6.28 -7.30 -5.08
N THR A 16 -7.16 -7.89 -5.90
CA THR A 16 -6.80 -8.86 -6.95
C THR A 16 -5.81 -8.29 -7.98
N PHE A 17 -6.06 -7.08 -8.49
CA PHE A 17 -5.19 -6.43 -9.49
C PHE A 17 -4.68 -5.06 -9.04
N THR A 18 -5.02 -4.61 -7.84
CA THR A 18 -4.67 -3.26 -7.33
C THR A 18 -3.59 -3.29 -6.24
N HIS A 19 -2.62 -4.20 -6.37
CA HIS A 19 -1.59 -4.44 -5.36
C HIS A 19 -0.53 -3.31 -5.20
N TYR A 20 -0.56 -2.28 -6.07
CA TYR A 20 0.37 -1.14 -6.04
C TYR A 20 -0.34 0.23 -6.04
N PRO A 21 -0.82 0.73 -4.89
CA PRO A 21 -1.62 1.96 -4.81
C PRO A 21 -0.88 3.25 -5.20
N LYS A 22 0.45 3.30 -5.08
CA LYS A 22 1.23 4.50 -5.43
C LYS A 22 1.06 4.91 -6.91
N ARG A 23 0.63 4.00 -7.79
CA ARG A 23 0.31 4.31 -9.20
C ARG A 23 -0.86 5.28 -9.37
N PHE A 24 -1.72 5.43 -8.36
CA PHE A 24 -2.89 6.32 -8.40
C PHE A 24 -2.60 7.74 -7.93
N GLY A 25 -1.33 8.08 -7.69
CA GLY A 25 -0.91 9.41 -7.29
C GLY A 25 -0.96 9.62 -5.77
N SER A 26 -0.34 10.74 -5.34
CA SER A 26 -0.05 10.95 -3.92
C SER A 26 -1.28 11.11 -3.04
N VAL A 27 -2.41 11.60 -3.59
CA VAL A 27 -3.63 11.81 -2.79
C VAL A 27 -4.26 10.47 -2.41
N ILE A 28 -4.42 9.57 -3.38
CA ILE A 28 -4.92 8.21 -3.12
C ILE A 28 -3.94 7.42 -2.27
N SER A 29 -2.63 7.58 -2.52
CA SER A 29 -1.64 6.79 -1.78
C SER A 29 -1.38 7.28 -0.35
N TYR A 30 -1.83 8.48 0.00
CA TYR A 30 -1.62 9.06 1.33
C TYR A 30 -2.54 8.44 2.38
N ASP A 31 -3.78 8.14 2.00
CA ASP A 31 -4.83 7.69 2.92
C ASP A 31 -5.11 6.17 2.80
N ILE A 32 -4.08 5.39 2.44
CA ILE A 32 -4.23 3.94 2.27
C ILE A 32 -4.43 3.31 3.65
N ALA A 33 -5.57 2.65 3.82
CA ALA A 33 -5.83 1.74 4.92
C ALA A 33 -6.09 0.33 4.38
N LYS A 34 -5.64 -0.69 5.11
CA LYS A 34 -6.10 -2.07 4.84
C LYS A 34 -7.60 -2.14 5.09
N ALA A 35 -8.36 -2.72 4.16
CA ALA A 35 -9.77 -2.97 4.39
C ALA A 35 -9.91 -3.99 5.53
N ARG A 36 -10.68 -3.64 6.55
CA ARG A 36 -10.91 -4.50 7.72
C ARG A 36 -12.38 -4.47 8.08
N PRO A 37 -12.95 -5.60 8.54
CA PRO A 37 -14.30 -5.62 9.06
C PRO A 37 -14.44 -4.63 10.22
N GLY A 38 -15.46 -3.77 10.16
CA GLY A 38 -15.75 -2.80 11.22
C GLY A 38 -14.81 -1.59 11.27
N TYR A 39 -13.96 -1.41 10.26
CA TYR A 39 -13.17 -0.19 10.05
C TYR A 39 -13.96 0.78 9.15
N PHE A 40 -14.15 1.98 9.68
CA PHE A 40 -14.82 3.09 9.00
C PHE A 40 -13.92 4.32 9.11
N PHE A 41 -13.88 5.11 8.05
CA PHE A 41 -13.16 6.38 8.10
C PHE A 41 -13.94 7.34 8.98
N LYS A 42 -13.26 8.01 9.91
CA LYS A 42 -13.91 9.10 10.65
C LYS A 42 -14.17 10.22 9.66
N ALA A 43 -15.40 10.75 9.64
CA ALA A 43 -15.60 12.06 9.08
C ALA A 43 -14.74 13.03 9.89
N GLU A 44 -14.04 13.93 9.22
CA GLU A 44 -13.31 14.99 9.91
C GLU A 44 -14.34 15.85 10.65
N ASN A 45 -14.35 15.73 11.99
CA ASN A 45 -15.37 16.31 12.88
C ASN A 45 -15.25 17.83 13.06
N ALA A 46 -14.54 18.53 12.17
CA ALA A 46 -14.37 19.97 12.24
C ALA A 46 -14.40 20.56 10.83
N LEU A 47 -15.56 20.49 10.20
CA LEU A 47 -15.92 21.50 9.22
C LEU A 47 -16.49 22.66 10.05
N ASP A 48 -15.65 23.48 10.66
CA ASP A 48 -16.07 24.66 11.43
C ASP A 48 -15.77 25.98 10.71
N SER A 49 -15.02 25.90 9.62
CA SER A 49 -14.51 27.02 8.85
C SER A 49 -14.86 26.89 7.37
N SER A 50 -15.14 28.05 6.77
CA SER A 50 -15.24 28.19 5.31
C SER A 50 -13.85 28.52 4.76
N TYR A 51 -13.40 27.77 3.77
CA TYR A 51 -12.09 27.99 3.14
C TYR A 51 -12.09 27.39 1.72
N VAL A 52 -11.21 27.93 0.89
CA VAL A 52 -10.82 27.30 -0.37
C VAL A 52 -9.32 27.04 -0.34
N ASP A 53 -8.93 25.77 -0.44
CA ASP A 53 -7.52 25.37 -0.49
C ASP A 53 -7.26 24.64 -1.81
N SER A 54 -6.43 25.24 -2.65
CA SER A 54 -5.97 24.64 -3.90
C SER A 54 -4.49 24.33 -3.85
N ARG A 55 -4.11 23.18 -4.39
CA ARG A 55 -2.75 22.69 -4.43
C ARG A 55 -2.38 22.27 -5.84
N ILE A 56 -1.25 22.79 -6.30
CA ILE A 56 -0.57 22.32 -7.51
C ILE A 56 0.71 21.60 -7.09
N LYS A 57 0.86 20.36 -7.54
CA LYS A 57 2.11 19.62 -7.39
C LYS A 57 2.57 19.12 -8.75
N TYR A 58 3.66 19.68 -9.23
CA TYR A 58 4.31 19.28 -10.47
C TYR A 58 5.62 18.56 -10.16
N THR A 59 5.97 17.54 -10.93
CA THR A 59 7.25 16.83 -10.82
C THR A 59 7.78 16.52 -12.20
N GLN A 60 9.05 16.82 -12.42
CA GLN A 60 9.77 16.44 -13.61
C GLN A 60 11.06 15.73 -13.21
N GLY A 61 11.48 14.74 -13.98
CA GLY A 61 12.68 13.98 -13.66
C GLY A 61 13.21 13.12 -14.80
N ASP A 62 14.18 12.28 -14.46
CA ASP A 62 14.81 11.35 -15.38
C ASP A 62 13.77 10.43 -16.07
N TYR A 63 14.13 9.93 -17.25
CA TYR A 63 13.39 8.89 -17.97
C TYR A 63 11.96 9.27 -18.36
N PHE A 64 11.77 10.51 -18.81
CA PHE A 64 10.48 11.09 -19.17
C PHE A 64 9.47 11.07 -18.01
N LEU A 65 9.95 11.15 -16.76
CA LEU A 65 9.09 11.34 -15.61
C LEU A 65 8.47 12.73 -15.69
N ASP A 66 7.14 12.76 -15.79
CA ASP A 66 6.33 13.97 -15.70
C ASP A 66 5.08 13.62 -14.88
N MET A 67 4.83 14.38 -13.81
CA MET A 67 3.67 14.21 -12.95
C MET A 67 3.03 15.55 -12.65
N LEU A 68 1.71 15.61 -12.76
CA LEU A 68 0.89 16.72 -12.32
C LEU A 68 -0.21 16.21 -11.42
N ALA A 69 -0.32 16.79 -10.22
CA ALA A 69 -1.47 16.64 -9.34
C ALA A 69 -2.07 18.00 -9.04
N LEU A 70 -3.38 18.10 -9.21
CA LEU A 70 -4.21 19.25 -8.86
C LEU A 70 -5.21 18.79 -7.81
N THR A 71 -5.29 19.48 -6.69
CA THR A 71 -6.28 19.20 -5.63
C THR A 71 -6.93 20.50 -5.22
N THR A 72 -8.25 20.50 -5.09
CA THR A 72 -8.97 21.64 -4.52
C THR A 72 -9.98 21.14 -3.51
N ASN A 73 -10.00 21.81 -2.36
CA ASN A 73 -10.94 21.60 -1.27
C ASN A 73 -11.82 22.84 -1.13
N PHE A 74 -13.13 22.64 -1.14
CA PHE A 74 -14.12 23.68 -0.88
C PHE A 74 -14.87 23.32 0.40
N SER A 75 -14.64 24.07 1.47
CA SER A 75 -15.35 23.94 2.73
C SER A 75 -16.23 25.15 2.99
N ASN A 76 -17.42 24.94 3.55
CA ASN A 76 -18.29 26.02 4.03
C ASN A 76 -18.69 25.87 5.51
N GLY A 77 -17.92 25.09 6.29
CA GLY A 77 -18.26 24.79 7.68
C GLY A 77 -19.43 23.81 7.89
N MET A 78 -19.97 23.21 6.83
CA MET A 78 -21.00 22.14 6.95
C MET A 78 -20.74 20.97 6.00
N ARG A 79 -20.17 21.28 4.83
CA ARG A 79 -19.78 20.33 3.80
C ARG A 79 -18.38 20.63 3.29
N LEU A 80 -17.70 19.57 2.87
CA LEU A 80 -16.42 19.60 2.19
C LEU A 80 -16.56 18.89 0.85
N ILE A 81 -16.15 19.58 -0.21
CA ILE A 81 -16.02 19.01 -1.54
C ILE A 81 -14.53 18.96 -1.87
N THR A 82 -14.00 17.77 -2.09
CA THR A 82 -12.62 17.57 -2.55
C THR A 82 -12.64 17.09 -3.99
N TRP A 83 -11.97 17.82 -4.87
CA TRP A 83 -11.67 17.38 -6.22
C TRP A 83 -10.18 17.12 -6.35
N ASN A 84 -9.83 16.06 -7.09
CA ASN A 84 -8.45 15.79 -7.45
C ASN A 84 -8.33 15.25 -8.87
N GLY A 85 -7.35 15.79 -9.60
CA GLY A 85 -6.83 15.24 -10.84
C GLY A 85 -5.36 14.91 -10.69
N PHE A 86 -4.95 13.74 -11.16
CA PHE A 86 -3.57 13.29 -11.21
C PHE A 86 -3.28 12.70 -12.59
N LYS A 87 -2.13 13.07 -13.15
CA LYS A 87 -1.58 12.46 -14.36
C LYS A 87 -0.10 12.25 -14.17
N LYS A 88 0.40 11.10 -14.62
CA LYS A 88 1.81 10.76 -14.66
C LYS A 88 2.16 10.07 -15.96
N THR A 89 3.35 10.38 -16.48
CA THR A 89 4.03 9.62 -17.51
C THR A 89 5.43 9.23 -17.03
N TYR A 90 5.91 8.06 -17.44
CA TYR A 90 7.25 7.59 -17.11
C TYR A 90 7.70 6.55 -18.14
N GLY A 91 8.71 6.87 -18.95
CA GLY A 91 9.18 6.02 -20.05
C GLY A 91 10.07 4.85 -19.61
N GLY A 92 10.68 4.94 -18.43
CA GLY A 92 11.67 3.99 -17.95
C GLY A 92 13.07 4.24 -18.53
N PRO A 93 14.13 3.71 -17.89
CA PRO A 93 15.53 3.96 -18.26
C PRO A 93 15.90 3.61 -19.70
N TYR A 94 15.20 2.64 -20.28
CA TYR A 94 15.43 2.16 -21.64
C TYR A 94 14.26 2.49 -22.57
N GLY A 95 13.33 3.35 -22.14
CA GLY A 95 12.08 3.58 -22.87
C GLY A 95 11.15 2.36 -22.91
N GLN A 96 11.39 1.35 -22.07
CA GLN A 96 10.72 0.05 -22.13
C GLN A 96 9.22 0.10 -21.83
N TYR A 97 8.75 1.19 -21.25
CA TYR A 97 7.32 1.41 -20.96
C TYR A 97 6.60 2.20 -22.06
N ILE A 98 7.30 2.57 -23.13
CA ILE A 98 6.74 3.30 -24.27
C ILE A 98 6.12 2.31 -25.27
N LEU A 99 4.88 2.58 -25.70
CA LEU A 99 4.13 1.78 -26.68
C LEU A 99 4.01 2.54 -28.01
N GLY A 100 5.05 2.48 -28.85
CA GLY A 100 5.06 3.21 -30.12
C GLY A 100 4.82 4.70 -29.90
N THR A 101 3.70 5.23 -30.41
CA THR A 101 3.29 6.65 -30.25
C THR A 101 2.54 6.95 -28.95
N VAL A 102 2.08 5.93 -28.20
CA VAL A 102 1.36 6.10 -26.94
C VAL A 102 2.34 6.15 -25.77
N LYS A 103 2.41 7.31 -25.12
CA LYS A 103 3.20 7.48 -23.89
C LYS A 103 2.54 6.71 -22.73
N PRO A 104 3.32 6.03 -21.86
CA PRO A 104 2.80 5.40 -20.68
C PRO A 104 2.12 6.45 -19.81
N ILE A 105 0.92 6.12 -19.34
CA ILE A 105 0.06 7.06 -18.65
C ILE A 105 -0.61 6.41 -17.44
N GLN A 106 -0.53 7.08 -16.31
CA GLN A 106 -1.27 6.80 -15.09
C GLN A 106 -2.12 8.03 -14.79
N GLN A 107 -3.43 7.83 -14.62
CA GLN A 107 -4.39 8.89 -14.30
C GLN A 107 -5.27 8.47 -13.14
N ALA A 108 -5.57 9.44 -12.28
CA ALA A 108 -6.58 9.30 -11.24
C ALA A 108 -7.39 10.59 -11.19
N TYR A 109 -8.72 10.45 -11.25
CA TYR A 109 -9.65 11.54 -11.04
C TYR A 109 -10.61 11.09 -9.96
N PHE A 110 -10.78 11.87 -8.90
CA PHE A 110 -11.80 11.57 -7.91
C PHE A 110 -12.49 12.84 -7.41
N LEU A 111 -13.74 12.64 -7.00
CA LEU A 111 -14.56 13.63 -6.34
C LEU A 111 -15.05 13.01 -5.03
N LYS A 112 -14.91 13.77 -3.94
CA LYS A 112 -15.40 13.41 -2.62
C LYS A 112 -16.32 14.51 -2.10
N TYR A 113 -17.45 14.11 -1.55
CA TYR A 113 -18.40 14.96 -0.85
C TYR A 113 -18.55 14.46 0.58
N GLN A 114 -18.31 15.34 1.56
CA GLN A 114 -18.33 14.98 2.98
C GLN A 114 -19.15 16.00 3.78
N THR A 115 -19.95 15.51 4.71
CA THR A 115 -20.65 16.27 5.74
C THR A 115 -20.39 15.63 7.10
N GLY A 116 -20.98 16.17 8.16
CA GLY A 116 -20.96 15.56 9.49
C GLY A 116 -21.66 14.20 9.61
N GLN A 117 -22.37 13.71 8.58
CA GLN A 117 -23.09 12.42 8.61
C GLN A 117 -22.85 11.55 7.39
N ILE A 118 -22.51 12.15 6.25
CA ILE A 118 -22.43 11.47 4.94
C ILE A 118 -21.04 11.69 4.35
N ASN A 119 -20.45 10.66 3.79
CA ASN A 119 -19.23 10.75 3.01
C ASN A 119 -19.37 9.90 1.74
N VAL A 120 -19.31 10.54 0.58
CA VAL A 120 -19.48 9.91 -0.73
C VAL A 120 -18.24 10.20 -1.55
N ALA A 121 -17.74 9.19 -2.26
CA ALA A 121 -16.68 9.41 -3.23
C ALA A 121 -16.91 8.59 -4.50
N ILE A 122 -16.49 9.16 -5.63
CA ILE A 122 -16.40 8.49 -6.91
C ILE A 122 -15.01 8.72 -7.48
N GLY A 123 -14.40 7.67 -8.02
CA GLY A 123 -13.07 7.69 -8.59
C GLY A 123 -13.01 6.97 -9.93
N HIS A 124 -12.29 7.56 -10.88
CA HIS A 124 -11.92 6.95 -12.13
C HIS A 124 -10.40 6.87 -12.24
N PHE A 125 -9.88 5.67 -12.50
CA PHE A 125 -8.45 5.42 -12.57
C PHE A 125 -8.11 4.73 -13.89
N LEU A 126 -7.05 5.19 -14.53
CA LEU A 126 -6.59 4.64 -15.80
C LEU A 126 -5.09 4.42 -15.74
N THR A 127 -4.65 3.25 -16.16
CA THR A 127 -3.24 2.96 -16.41
C THR A 127 -3.13 2.36 -17.80
N SER A 128 -2.22 2.90 -18.61
CA SER A 128 -1.83 2.28 -19.87
C SER A 128 -0.32 2.40 -20.01
N SER A 129 0.35 1.29 -20.26
CA SER A 129 1.81 1.26 -20.29
C SER A 129 2.30 0.12 -21.17
N GLY A 130 3.47 0.31 -21.79
CA GLY A 130 4.26 -0.80 -22.30
C GLY A 130 4.82 -1.62 -21.17
N ILE A 131 5.19 -2.86 -21.47
CA ILE A 131 5.91 -3.76 -20.59
C ILE A 131 6.98 -4.50 -21.42
N PRO A 132 8.22 -4.64 -20.92
CA PRO A 132 9.24 -5.44 -21.58
C PRO A 132 8.74 -6.86 -21.89
N ASP A 133 9.03 -7.37 -23.08
CA ASP A 133 8.73 -8.74 -23.52
C ASP A 133 9.82 -9.22 -24.50
N THR A 134 9.78 -10.49 -24.92
CA THR A 134 10.87 -11.19 -25.62
C THR A 134 11.15 -10.71 -27.05
N SER A 135 10.17 -10.16 -27.77
CA SER A 135 10.33 -9.76 -29.19
C SER A 135 9.71 -8.40 -29.56
N THR A 136 8.61 -8.00 -28.92
CA THR A 136 7.97 -6.68 -29.08
C THR A 136 7.47 -6.22 -27.71
N ASN A 137 7.50 -4.93 -27.38
CA ASN A 137 6.97 -4.47 -26.10
C ASN A 137 5.52 -4.95 -25.92
N GLY A 138 5.28 -5.73 -24.87
CA GLY A 138 3.94 -6.08 -24.43
C GLY A 138 3.19 -4.84 -23.92
N SER A 139 1.91 -4.99 -23.58
CA SER A 139 1.09 -3.89 -23.08
C SER A 139 0.28 -4.23 -21.83
N MET A 140 0.08 -3.21 -21.00
CA MET A 140 -0.82 -3.21 -19.86
C MET A 140 -1.87 -2.11 -20.04
N SER A 141 -3.12 -2.46 -19.80
CA SER A 141 -4.25 -1.52 -19.71
C SER A 141 -5.11 -1.87 -18.51
N ASP A 142 -5.33 -0.89 -17.65
CA ASP A 142 -6.17 -1.00 -16.47
C ASP A 142 -7.12 0.20 -16.40
N ARG A 143 -8.41 -0.05 -16.18
CA ARG A 143 -9.44 0.98 -16.05
C ARG A 143 -10.35 0.63 -14.89
N ILE A 144 -10.42 1.51 -13.91
CA ILE A 144 -11.23 1.31 -12.71
C ILE A 144 -12.28 2.41 -12.62
N LEU A 145 -13.50 2.02 -12.28
CA LEU A 145 -14.55 2.91 -11.79
C LEU A 145 -14.93 2.44 -10.40
N ASN A 146 -14.86 3.34 -9.43
CA ASN A 146 -15.10 3.05 -8.03
C ASN A 146 -16.06 4.10 -7.45
N ALA A 147 -17.09 3.67 -6.75
CA ALA A 147 -18.01 4.54 -6.06
C ALA A 147 -18.31 3.98 -4.67
N SER A 148 -18.27 4.85 -3.66
CA SER A 148 -18.51 4.45 -2.27
C SER A 148 -19.30 5.50 -1.53
N ILE A 149 -20.12 5.05 -0.59
CA ILE A 149 -20.88 5.88 0.33
C ILE A 149 -20.68 5.35 1.75
N GLN A 150 -20.48 6.26 2.69
CA GLN A 150 -20.49 5.99 4.11
C GLN A 150 -21.47 6.94 4.77
N VAL A 151 -22.32 6.39 5.64
CA VAL A 151 -23.27 7.15 6.44
C VAL A 151 -23.14 6.74 7.90
N HIS A 152 -23.33 7.68 8.80
CA HIS A 152 -23.32 7.40 10.23
C HIS A 152 -24.33 8.30 10.95
N GLY A 153 -24.75 7.85 12.12
CA GLY A 153 -25.66 8.58 12.97
C GLY A 153 -25.70 8.02 14.37
N SER A 154 -26.49 8.65 15.22
CA SER A 154 -26.65 8.30 16.63
C SER A 154 -28.13 8.29 16.99
N ALA A 155 -28.55 7.31 17.78
CA ALA A 155 -29.90 7.21 18.35
C ALA A 155 -29.79 6.79 19.83
N GLY A 156 -29.98 7.74 20.75
CA GLY A 156 -29.72 7.52 22.18
C GLY A 156 -28.25 7.18 22.44
N ASN A 157 -27.98 6.09 23.16
CA ASN A 157 -26.62 5.63 23.49
C ASN A 157 -26.00 4.74 22.40
N TRP A 158 -26.60 4.70 21.22
CA TRP A 158 -26.19 3.87 20.10
C TRP A 158 -25.70 4.73 18.94
N ASP A 159 -24.47 4.49 18.50
CA ASP A 159 -23.93 5.02 17.26
C ASP A 159 -23.98 3.91 16.20
N TRP A 160 -24.31 4.27 14.97
CA TRP A 160 -24.34 3.34 13.85
C TRP A 160 -23.55 3.89 12.67
N GLN A 161 -22.95 2.98 11.90
CA GLN A 161 -22.15 3.28 10.71
C GLN A 161 -22.49 2.27 9.62
N LEU A 162 -22.74 2.74 8.41
CA LEU A 162 -22.93 1.92 7.21
C LEU A 162 -21.99 2.40 6.12
N HIS A 163 -21.42 1.45 5.37
CA HIS A 163 -20.57 1.73 4.21
C HIS A 163 -20.94 0.77 3.09
N GLY A 164 -21.14 1.31 1.90
CA GLY A 164 -21.40 0.57 0.67
C GLY A 164 -20.42 0.99 -0.40
N SER A 165 -19.95 0.04 -1.19
CA SER A 165 -19.04 0.30 -2.31
C SER A 165 -19.31 -0.60 -3.50
N GLN A 166 -19.17 0.00 -4.68
CA GLN A 166 -19.14 -0.68 -5.97
C GLN A 166 -17.81 -0.37 -6.67
N PHE A 167 -17.05 -1.42 -6.95
CA PHE A 167 -15.78 -1.36 -7.65
C PHE A 167 -15.87 -2.19 -8.93
N ASN A 168 -15.49 -1.59 -10.05
CA ASN A 168 -15.44 -2.24 -11.36
C ASN A 168 -14.10 -1.97 -12.01
N GLN A 169 -13.45 -3.01 -12.52
CA GLN A 169 -12.14 -2.93 -13.14
C GLN A 169 -12.09 -3.72 -14.45
N LYS A 170 -11.59 -3.10 -15.51
CA LYS A 170 -11.20 -3.76 -16.75
C LYS A 170 -9.68 -3.84 -16.81
N TYR A 171 -9.15 -5.05 -16.71
CA TYR A 171 -7.72 -5.33 -16.69
C TYR A 171 -7.31 -6.15 -17.91
N LYS A 172 -6.30 -5.69 -18.64
CA LYS A 172 -5.77 -6.38 -19.83
C LYS A 172 -4.25 -6.32 -19.84
N ILE A 173 -3.63 -7.47 -19.99
CA ILE A 173 -2.19 -7.64 -20.21
C ILE A 173 -1.99 -8.37 -21.53
N GLN A 174 -1.03 -7.92 -22.33
CA GLN A 174 -0.51 -8.61 -23.51
C GLN A 174 0.98 -8.82 -23.29
N HIS A 175 1.38 -10.05 -23.02
CA HIS A 175 2.76 -10.43 -22.76
C HIS A 175 2.93 -11.92 -23.03
N SER A 176 4.09 -12.35 -23.54
CA SER A 176 4.38 -13.76 -23.86
C SER A 176 4.18 -14.70 -22.66
N SER A 177 4.61 -14.29 -21.47
CA SER A 177 4.44 -15.04 -20.22
C SER A 177 3.04 -14.94 -19.57
N TRP A 178 2.07 -14.24 -20.18
CA TRP A 178 0.74 -14.03 -19.61
C TRP A 178 -0.34 -14.85 -20.34
N GLY A 179 -0.77 -15.95 -19.71
CA GLY A 179 -1.75 -16.88 -20.28
C GLY A 179 -3.19 -16.35 -20.40
N MET A 180 -3.50 -15.16 -19.87
CA MET A 180 -4.83 -14.52 -19.96
C MET A 180 -4.78 -13.23 -20.79
N SER A 181 -4.31 -13.30 -22.05
CA SER A 181 -4.15 -12.14 -22.95
C SER A 181 -5.43 -11.33 -23.26
N ARG A 182 -6.58 -11.82 -22.78
CA ARG A 182 -7.91 -11.23 -22.95
C ARG A 182 -8.20 -10.18 -21.88
N SER A 183 -9.19 -9.33 -22.13
CA SER A 183 -9.67 -8.39 -21.11
C SER A 183 -10.42 -9.14 -20.01
N ASN A 184 -9.98 -8.96 -18.77
CA ASN A 184 -10.63 -9.45 -17.57
C ASN A 184 -11.44 -8.31 -16.94
N TYR A 185 -12.66 -8.63 -16.53
CA TYR A 185 -13.59 -7.72 -15.87
C TYR A 185 -13.79 -8.20 -14.45
N LEU A 186 -13.30 -7.42 -13.49
CA LEU A 186 -13.45 -7.67 -12.07
C LEU A 186 -14.52 -6.73 -11.53
N THR A 187 -15.54 -7.29 -10.89
CA THR A 187 -16.62 -6.54 -10.24
C THR A 187 -16.68 -6.91 -8.77
N ARG A 188 -16.97 -5.91 -7.94
CA ARG A 188 -16.88 -6.06 -6.50
C ARG A 188 -17.90 -5.16 -5.81
N THR A 189 -18.79 -5.78 -5.05
CA THR A 189 -19.79 -5.11 -4.22
C THR A 189 -19.50 -5.44 -2.78
N ARG A 190 -19.37 -4.41 -1.92
CA ARG A 190 -19.12 -4.57 -0.49
C ARG A 190 -20.11 -3.70 0.29
N ILE A 191 -20.76 -4.28 1.29
CA ILE A 191 -21.64 -3.58 2.23
C ILE A 191 -21.19 -3.96 3.64
N GLN A 192 -20.94 -3.00 4.51
CA GLN A 192 -20.63 -3.26 5.92
C GLN A 192 -21.42 -2.33 6.82
N GLY A 193 -21.79 -2.85 7.98
CA GLY A 193 -22.49 -2.11 9.02
C GLY A 193 -21.91 -2.38 10.40
N LYS A 194 -21.95 -1.38 11.26
CA LYS A 194 -21.51 -1.48 12.64
C LYS A 194 -22.41 -0.66 13.55
N LEU A 195 -22.80 -1.28 14.64
CA LEU A 195 -23.56 -0.68 15.73
C LEU A 195 -22.67 -0.65 16.97
N ILE A 196 -22.60 0.50 17.63
CA ILE A 196 -21.69 0.78 18.75
C ILE A 196 -22.55 1.29 19.90
N ARG A 197 -22.35 0.73 21.10
CA ARG A 197 -22.97 1.23 22.33
C ARG A 197 -21.91 1.74 23.28
N ASN A 198 -22.09 2.97 23.74
CA ASN A 198 -21.32 3.52 24.85
C ASN A 198 -22.00 3.05 26.15
N ILE A 199 -21.31 2.26 26.98
CA ILE A 199 -21.86 1.72 28.22
C ILE A 199 -21.59 2.67 29.39
N SER A 200 -20.32 2.82 29.75
CA SER A 200 -19.86 3.70 30.84
C SER A 200 -18.35 3.88 30.77
N GLY A 201 -17.87 5.07 31.14
CA GLY A 201 -16.44 5.43 31.05
C GLY A 201 -15.87 5.15 29.67
N ASP A 202 -14.70 4.49 29.61
CA ASP A 202 -14.02 4.08 28.38
C ASP A 202 -14.50 2.72 27.82
N THR A 203 -15.64 2.20 28.30
CA THR A 203 -16.17 0.91 27.85
C THR A 203 -17.16 1.07 26.71
N ARG A 204 -16.85 0.43 25.57
CA ARG A 204 -17.73 0.39 24.39
C ARG A 204 -17.92 -1.04 23.92
N ILE A 205 -19.13 -1.41 23.57
CA ILE A 205 -19.40 -2.66 22.84
C ILE A 205 -19.82 -2.35 21.42
N ASN A 206 -19.56 -3.27 20.51
CA ASN A 206 -20.02 -3.15 19.13
C ASN A 206 -20.41 -4.50 18.55
N THR A 207 -21.30 -4.47 17.57
CA THR A 207 -21.63 -5.59 16.69
C THR A 207 -21.62 -5.08 15.26
N GLY A 208 -21.30 -5.94 14.31
CA GLY A 208 -21.27 -5.55 12.91
C GLY A 208 -21.30 -6.71 11.96
N PHE A 209 -21.51 -6.37 10.70
CA PHE A 209 -21.54 -7.31 9.60
C PHE A 209 -20.80 -6.73 8.38
N GLU A 210 -20.40 -7.63 7.49
CA GLU A 210 -19.89 -7.30 6.17
C GLU A 210 -20.40 -8.34 5.17
N GLY A 211 -20.92 -7.88 4.04
CA GLY A 211 -21.36 -8.71 2.92
C GLY A 211 -20.59 -8.34 1.67
N ASN A 212 -20.19 -9.36 0.91
CA ASN A 212 -19.26 -9.23 -0.19
C ASN A 212 -19.71 -10.07 -1.38
N ILE A 213 -19.67 -9.48 -2.58
CA ILE A 213 -19.84 -10.17 -3.86
C ILE A 213 -18.64 -9.83 -4.74
N GLN A 214 -18.00 -10.82 -5.34
CA GLN A 214 -16.87 -10.65 -6.23
C GLN A 214 -17.09 -11.48 -7.50
N GLY A 215 -16.97 -10.85 -8.66
CA GLY A 215 -17.09 -11.47 -9.98
C GLY A 215 -15.85 -11.24 -10.82
N LEU A 216 -15.36 -12.27 -11.50
CA LEU A 216 -14.28 -12.19 -12.49
C LEU A 216 -14.76 -12.83 -13.77
N SER A 217 -14.78 -12.06 -14.85
CA SER A 217 -15.21 -12.55 -16.15
C SER A 217 -14.26 -12.15 -17.28
N ASN A 218 -14.17 -13.01 -18.28
CA ASN A 218 -13.63 -12.71 -19.59
C ASN A 218 -14.42 -13.51 -20.63
N SER A 219 -14.03 -13.47 -21.89
CA SER A 219 -14.73 -14.19 -22.97
C SER A 219 -14.74 -15.73 -22.84
N SER A 220 -13.99 -16.30 -21.90
CA SER A 220 -13.81 -17.75 -21.74
C SER A 220 -14.10 -18.26 -20.33
N ILE A 221 -14.07 -17.40 -19.33
CA ILE A 221 -14.18 -17.75 -17.91
C ILE A 221 -15.16 -16.78 -17.26
N PHE A 222 -16.07 -17.33 -16.46
CA PHE A 222 -16.88 -16.57 -15.52
C PHE A 222 -16.77 -17.22 -14.14
N ARG A 223 -16.38 -16.45 -13.13
CA ARG A 223 -16.30 -16.86 -11.73
C ARG A 223 -17.03 -15.83 -10.89
N SER A 224 -17.81 -16.28 -9.93
CA SER A 224 -18.48 -15.42 -8.96
C SER A 224 -18.47 -16.09 -7.60
N ARG A 225 -18.32 -15.29 -6.55
CA ARG A 225 -18.39 -15.76 -5.18
C ARG A 225 -18.93 -14.67 -4.26
N ASN A 226 -19.51 -15.10 -3.16
CA ASN A 226 -20.02 -14.24 -2.11
C ASN A 226 -19.52 -14.72 -0.74
N TRP A 227 -19.33 -13.79 0.18
CA TRP A 227 -19.01 -14.14 1.56
C TRP A 227 -19.52 -13.09 2.52
N GLY A 228 -19.69 -13.51 3.76
CA GLY A 228 -20.17 -12.67 4.85
C GLY A 228 -19.26 -12.74 6.05
N ILE A 229 -19.26 -11.68 6.85
CA ILE A 229 -18.60 -11.60 8.15
C ILE A 229 -19.62 -11.09 9.14
N VAL A 230 -19.70 -11.72 10.31
CA VAL A 230 -20.43 -11.20 11.47
C VAL A 230 -19.48 -11.19 12.64
N PHE A 231 -19.44 -10.09 13.39
CA PHE A 231 -18.54 -9.93 14.52
C PHE A 231 -19.18 -9.12 15.65
N ALA A 232 -18.72 -9.38 16.87
CA ALA A 232 -18.97 -8.55 18.03
C ALA A 232 -17.63 -8.17 18.68
N GLY A 233 -17.60 -7.06 19.39
CA GLY A 233 -16.38 -6.58 20.02
C GLY A 233 -16.63 -5.70 21.24
N ILE A 234 -15.56 -5.54 22.00
CA ILE A 234 -15.50 -4.72 23.20
C ILE A 234 -14.21 -3.90 23.19
N ALA A 235 -14.31 -2.63 23.54
CA ALA A 235 -13.18 -1.79 23.92
C ALA A 235 -13.33 -1.48 25.41
N TRP A 236 -12.30 -1.76 26.19
CA TRP A 236 -12.29 -1.60 27.64
C TRP A 236 -10.88 -1.20 28.07
N GLN A 237 -10.74 0.04 28.56
CA GLN A 237 -9.45 0.62 28.95
C GLN A 237 -8.42 0.50 27.80
N ASP A 238 -7.26 -0.11 28.09
CA ASP A 238 -6.16 -0.34 27.15
C ASP A 238 -6.42 -1.51 26.18
N PHE A 239 -7.55 -2.21 26.30
CA PHE A 239 -7.89 -3.39 25.49
C PHE A 239 -8.96 -3.08 24.44
N THR A 240 -8.79 -3.67 23.26
CA THR A 240 -9.82 -3.76 22.23
C THR A 240 -9.84 -5.19 21.70
N MET A 241 -11.02 -5.82 21.68
CA MET A 241 -11.22 -7.17 21.20
C MET A 241 -12.41 -7.21 20.25
N ALA A 242 -12.30 -8.01 19.19
CA ALA A 242 -13.41 -8.35 18.31
C ALA A 242 -13.29 -9.83 17.95
N GLY A 243 -14.42 -10.54 17.95
CA GLY A 243 -14.53 -11.94 17.60
C GLY A 243 -15.75 -12.18 16.73
N GLY A 244 -15.68 -13.15 15.83
CA GLY A 244 -16.74 -13.42 14.87
C GLY A 244 -16.43 -14.60 13.96
N ALA A 245 -17.15 -14.67 12.85
CA ALA A 245 -16.94 -15.69 11.83
C ALA A 245 -17.04 -15.08 10.43
N VAL A 246 -16.25 -15.63 9.52
CA VAL A 246 -16.35 -15.41 8.07
C VAL A 246 -16.96 -16.65 7.44
N ALA A 247 -17.96 -16.49 6.58
CA ALA A 247 -18.61 -17.59 5.89
C ALA A 247 -18.65 -17.35 4.37
N ILE A 248 -18.38 -18.40 3.61
CA ILE A 248 -18.52 -18.50 2.15
C ILE A 248 -19.30 -19.80 1.86
N SER A 249 -19.84 -19.96 0.65
CA SER A 249 -20.72 -21.08 0.30
C SER A 249 -20.20 -22.47 0.69
N ASN A 250 -18.88 -22.68 0.69
CA ASN A 250 -18.22 -23.95 0.98
C ASN A 250 -17.34 -23.93 2.25
N GLY A 251 -17.50 -22.96 3.15
CA GLY A 251 -16.69 -22.94 4.37
C GLY A 251 -16.98 -21.82 5.35
N MET A 252 -16.56 -22.01 6.60
CA MET A 252 -16.60 -20.99 7.63
C MET A 252 -15.28 -21.00 8.39
N ALA A 253 -14.79 -19.82 8.77
CA ALA A 253 -13.56 -19.66 9.53
C ALA A 253 -13.73 -18.62 10.64
N PRO A 254 -13.10 -18.80 11.81
CA PRO A 254 -13.18 -17.85 12.91
C PRO A 254 -12.49 -16.54 12.53
N TYR A 255 -13.03 -15.41 12.96
CA TYR A 255 -12.39 -14.09 12.85
C TYR A 255 -12.12 -13.56 14.25
N TYR A 256 -10.92 -13.05 14.50
CA TYR A 256 -10.66 -12.31 15.73
C TYR A 256 -9.56 -11.27 15.57
N GLN A 257 -9.67 -10.20 16.35
CA GLN A 257 -8.67 -9.15 16.49
C GLN A 257 -8.63 -8.70 17.94
N THR A 258 -7.47 -8.79 18.55
CA THR A 258 -7.21 -8.35 19.92
C THR A 258 -6.04 -7.40 19.89
N LYS A 259 -6.20 -6.26 20.55
CA LYS A 259 -5.18 -5.24 20.71
C LYS A 259 -5.13 -4.81 22.17
N TYR A 260 -3.93 -4.82 22.73
CA TYR A 260 -3.61 -4.15 23.97
C TYR A 260 -2.65 -3.01 23.67
N GLN A 261 -2.94 -1.81 24.17
CA GLN A 261 -2.08 -0.65 23.98
C GLN A 261 -2.02 0.16 25.26
N LYS A 262 -0.83 0.26 25.84
CA LYS A 262 -0.55 1.11 26.99
C LYS A 262 0.66 1.99 26.68
N GLN A 263 0.52 3.29 26.85
CA GLN A 263 1.57 4.25 26.55
C GLN A 263 1.49 5.47 27.46
N ASP A 264 2.64 6.10 27.67
CA ASP A 264 2.82 7.40 28.31
C ASP A 264 3.66 8.32 27.40
N THR A 265 4.13 9.45 27.94
CA THR A 265 4.94 10.42 27.20
C THR A 265 6.35 9.92 26.86
N GLN A 266 6.86 8.95 27.61
CA GLN A 266 8.22 8.44 27.49
C GLN A 266 8.27 7.06 26.86
N GLY A 267 7.17 6.34 26.67
CA GLY A 267 7.22 5.00 26.13
C GLY A 267 5.87 4.33 26.06
N GLY A 268 5.87 3.11 25.56
CA GLY A 268 4.65 2.33 25.48
C GLY A 268 4.87 0.95 24.91
N MET A 269 3.82 0.15 24.98
CA MET A 269 3.75 -1.16 24.37
C MET A 269 2.42 -1.37 23.66
N VAL A 270 2.48 -2.09 22.55
CA VAL A 270 1.32 -2.51 21.76
C VAL A 270 1.45 -3.99 21.44
N ILE A 271 0.47 -4.77 21.87
CA ILE A 271 0.34 -6.20 21.56
C ILE A 271 -0.86 -6.37 20.65
N GLU A 272 -0.68 -7.00 19.49
CA GLU A 272 -1.75 -7.29 18.56
C GLU A 272 -1.78 -8.78 18.22
N VAL A 273 -2.95 -9.39 18.33
CA VAL A 273 -3.23 -10.78 17.97
C VAL A 273 -4.39 -10.78 16.99
N ASN A 274 -4.23 -11.41 15.83
CA ASN A 274 -5.27 -11.43 14.81
C ASN A 274 -5.37 -12.78 14.12
N ASN A 275 -6.59 -13.17 13.76
CA ASN A 275 -6.89 -14.19 12.75
C ASN A 275 -7.85 -13.60 11.73
N LYS A 276 -7.39 -13.51 10.48
CA LYS A 276 -8.11 -12.85 9.40
C LYS A 276 -8.24 -13.83 8.23
N PRO A 277 -9.31 -14.64 8.20
CA PRO A 277 -9.63 -15.45 7.03
C PRO A 277 -9.95 -14.55 5.85
N ARG A 278 -9.38 -14.87 4.69
CA ARG A 278 -9.63 -14.16 3.43
C ARG A 278 -9.98 -15.18 2.37
N PRO A 279 -10.96 -14.95 1.50
CA PRO A 279 -11.19 -15.86 0.40
C PRO A 279 -9.91 -16.02 -0.43
N VAL A 280 -9.62 -17.25 -0.86
CA VAL A 280 -8.44 -17.56 -1.70
C VAL A 280 -8.38 -16.62 -2.92
N HIS A 281 -7.20 -16.23 -3.37
CA HIS A 281 -7.11 -15.32 -4.51
C HIS A 281 -7.94 -15.80 -5.72
N MET A 282 -8.72 -14.92 -6.36
CA MET A 282 -9.77 -15.31 -7.32
C MET A 282 -9.24 -16.03 -8.58
N LEU A 283 -7.97 -15.82 -8.93
CA LEU A 283 -7.31 -16.57 -10.01
C LEU A 283 -7.07 -18.04 -9.67
N PHE A 284 -6.91 -18.38 -8.39
CA PHE A 284 -6.79 -19.76 -7.91
C PHE A 284 -8.13 -20.39 -7.51
N TRP A 285 -9.19 -19.59 -7.42
CA TRP A 285 -10.53 -20.09 -7.12
C TRP A 285 -11.04 -20.96 -8.27
N SER A 286 -11.07 -22.28 -8.07
CA SER A 286 -11.68 -23.21 -9.02
C SER A 286 -13.19 -23.28 -8.77
N ALA A 287 -13.98 -23.50 -9.82
CA ALA A 287 -15.38 -23.88 -9.67
C ALA A 287 -15.55 -25.33 -9.17
N ILE A 288 -14.44 -26.09 -9.07
CA ILE A 288 -14.37 -27.48 -8.60
C ILE A 288 -14.19 -27.49 -7.07
N GLU A 289 -14.89 -28.42 -6.41
CA GLU A 289 -15.12 -28.49 -4.95
C GLU A 289 -13.87 -28.59 -4.05
N ASP A 290 -12.69 -28.91 -4.60
CA ASP A 290 -11.46 -29.16 -3.82
C ASP A 290 -10.58 -27.92 -3.55
N SER A 291 -11.03 -26.70 -3.92
CA SER A 291 -10.26 -25.48 -3.63
C SER A 291 -10.56 -24.93 -2.24
N LEU A 292 -9.51 -24.57 -1.50
CA LEU A 292 -9.64 -23.95 -0.17
C LEU A 292 -10.58 -22.74 -0.20
N ALA A 293 -11.50 -22.70 0.75
CA ALA A 293 -12.41 -21.57 0.94
C ALA A 293 -11.65 -20.28 1.33
N PHE A 294 -10.67 -20.39 2.22
CA PHE A 294 -9.96 -19.26 2.81
C PHE A 294 -8.44 -19.47 2.90
N GLU A 295 -7.70 -18.38 2.71
CA GLU A 295 -6.35 -18.19 3.24
C GLU A 295 -6.49 -17.66 4.67
N ASN A 296 -6.07 -18.44 5.67
CA ASN A 296 -6.23 -18.07 7.07
C ASN A 296 -4.97 -17.42 7.63
N TRP A 297 -5.01 -16.10 7.83
CA TRP A 297 -3.86 -15.30 8.26
C TRP A 297 -3.87 -15.09 9.77
N GLN A 298 -2.94 -15.72 10.46
CA GLN A 298 -2.70 -15.56 11.89
C GLN A 298 -1.49 -14.69 12.13
N SER A 299 -1.62 -13.68 13.00
CA SER A 299 -0.51 -12.79 13.33
C SER A 299 -0.49 -12.47 14.80
N LEU A 300 0.70 -12.48 15.39
CA LEU A 300 1.01 -11.91 16.70
C LEU A 300 2.11 -10.86 16.50
N SER A 301 1.94 -9.69 17.10
CA SER A 301 3.03 -8.71 17.18
C SER A 301 3.09 -8.06 18.55
N PHE A 302 4.31 -7.84 19.00
CA PHE A 302 4.63 -7.08 20.20
C PHE A 302 5.51 -5.92 19.78
N ASN A 303 5.09 -4.69 20.02
CA ASN A 303 5.86 -3.48 19.72
C ASN A 303 6.08 -2.73 21.03
N THR A 304 7.27 -2.22 21.26
CA THR A 304 7.64 -1.43 22.43
C THR A 304 8.52 -0.26 22.04
N TRP A 305 8.43 0.84 22.76
CA TRP A 305 9.35 1.95 22.63
C TRP A 305 9.59 2.62 23.98
N LYS A 306 10.79 3.18 24.15
CA LYS A 306 11.15 3.99 25.31
C LYS A 306 12.06 5.12 24.88
N SER A 307 11.73 6.32 25.32
CA SER A 307 12.49 7.55 25.18
C SER A 307 13.22 7.87 26.47
N ILE A 308 14.53 8.09 26.37
CA ILE A 308 15.41 8.49 27.46
C ILE A 308 16.21 9.69 26.93
N PHE A 309 16.00 10.87 27.51
CA PHE A 309 16.51 12.14 26.98
C PHE A 309 16.08 12.36 25.51
N GLN A 310 17.05 12.60 24.62
CA GLN A 310 16.85 12.81 23.19
C GLN A 310 16.98 11.51 22.37
N LEU A 311 17.02 10.35 23.03
CA LEU A 311 17.08 9.03 22.41
C LEU A 311 15.75 8.31 22.55
N THR A 312 15.28 7.70 21.47
CA THR A 312 14.14 6.78 21.48
C THR A 312 14.60 5.43 20.94
N PHE A 313 14.39 4.40 21.74
CA PHE A 313 14.59 3.01 21.34
C PHE A 313 13.25 2.40 20.99
N HIS A 314 13.21 1.60 19.92
CA HIS A 314 12.04 0.80 19.58
C HIS A 314 12.42 -0.65 19.37
N GLY A 315 11.52 -1.54 19.76
CA GLY A 315 11.64 -2.98 19.59
C GLY A 315 10.33 -3.55 19.09
N LYS A 316 10.42 -4.53 18.20
CA LYS A 316 9.26 -5.26 17.70
C LYS A 316 9.60 -6.72 17.55
N ILE A 317 8.66 -7.58 17.92
CA ILE A 317 8.67 -9.01 17.61
C ILE A 317 7.39 -9.31 16.84
N PHE A 318 7.49 -10.12 15.79
CA PHE A 318 6.34 -10.51 14.99
C PHE A 318 6.39 -11.98 14.59
N LEU A 319 5.21 -12.59 14.60
CA LEU A 319 4.92 -13.92 14.11
C LEU A 319 3.74 -13.79 13.17
N THR A 320 3.84 -14.35 11.97
CA THR A 320 2.72 -14.46 11.03
C THR A 320 2.73 -15.85 10.44
N ARG A 321 1.63 -16.58 10.60
CA ARG A 321 1.41 -17.89 10.00
C ARG A 321 0.26 -17.80 9.03
N VAL A 322 0.41 -18.40 7.86
CA VAL A 322 -0.69 -18.62 6.94
C VAL A 322 -0.84 -20.12 6.75
N GLN A 323 -2.03 -20.65 7.07
CA GLN A 323 -2.26 -22.10 7.08
C GLN A 323 -1.98 -22.72 5.72
N GLU A 324 -2.43 -22.10 4.64
CA GLU A 324 -2.12 -22.53 3.28
C GLU A 324 -2.40 -21.36 2.32
N ILE A 325 -1.52 -21.14 1.35
CA ILE A 325 -1.74 -20.26 0.21
C ILE A 325 -1.33 -20.96 -1.09
N ASN A 326 -2.04 -20.60 -2.16
CA ASN A 326 -1.63 -20.96 -3.50
C ASN A 326 -0.60 -19.96 -4.01
N GLN A 327 0.45 -20.49 -4.64
CA GLN A 327 1.48 -19.71 -5.33
C GLN A 327 1.74 -20.34 -6.70
N TYR A 328 2.34 -19.59 -7.63
CA TYR A 328 2.89 -20.25 -8.81
C TYR A 328 4.33 -20.72 -8.55
N GLN A 329 4.68 -21.81 -9.19
CA GLN A 329 6.04 -22.34 -9.23
C GLN A 329 6.51 -22.37 -10.68
N ILE A 330 7.73 -21.90 -10.92
CA ILE A 330 8.37 -21.92 -12.24
C ILE A 330 9.53 -22.94 -12.17
N ASN A 331 9.38 -24.03 -12.92
CA ASN A 331 10.33 -25.16 -12.89
C ASN A 331 11.36 -25.12 -14.05
N SER A 332 10.98 -24.60 -15.22
CA SER A 332 11.84 -24.34 -16.38
C SER A 332 11.17 -23.30 -17.29
N GLU A 333 11.91 -22.69 -18.23
CA GLU A 333 11.71 -21.40 -18.93
C GLU A 333 10.29 -20.91 -19.30
N LEU A 334 9.21 -21.70 -19.22
CA LEU A 334 7.83 -21.21 -19.35
C LEU A 334 6.76 -22.01 -18.58
N ASP A 335 7.09 -23.08 -17.86
CA ASP A 335 6.10 -23.94 -17.20
C ASP A 335 5.72 -23.41 -15.82
N ARG A 336 4.50 -22.85 -15.73
CA ARG A 336 3.86 -22.41 -14.48
C ARG A 336 2.96 -23.52 -13.94
N SER A 337 3.29 -24.05 -12.77
CA SER A 337 2.39 -24.90 -11.99
C SER A 337 1.85 -24.16 -10.76
N ILE A 338 0.71 -24.63 -10.23
CA ILE A 338 0.20 -24.16 -8.95
C ILE A 338 0.79 -25.05 -7.87
N SER A 339 1.36 -24.46 -6.83
CA SER A 339 1.83 -25.16 -5.63
C SER A 339 1.23 -24.54 -4.38
N LYS A 340 1.21 -25.32 -3.30
CA LYS A 340 0.72 -24.91 -1.98
C LYS A 340 1.91 -24.57 -1.10
N ALA A 341 1.78 -23.51 -0.32
CA ALA A 341 2.78 -23.11 0.67
C ALA A 341 2.12 -22.78 2.01
N GLU A 342 2.84 -23.02 3.10
CA GLU A 342 2.45 -22.63 4.46
C GLU A 342 3.47 -21.62 5.04
N PRO A 343 3.45 -20.35 4.60
CA PRO A 343 4.39 -19.36 5.10
C PRO A 343 4.27 -19.18 6.62
N ASN A 344 5.42 -19.19 7.28
CA ASN A 344 5.55 -18.96 8.72
C ASN A 344 6.69 -17.97 8.95
N ILE A 345 6.33 -16.69 9.04
CA ILE A 345 7.28 -15.60 9.23
C ILE A 345 7.46 -15.39 10.72
N ARG A 346 8.72 -15.40 11.15
CA ARG A 346 9.11 -15.04 12.53
C ARG A 346 10.22 -14.02 12.45
N GLY A 347 10.19 -13.01 13.30
CA GLY A 347 11.23 -12.00 13.23
C GLY A 347 11.15 -10.95 14.32
N GLY A 348 12.14 -10.09 14.28
CA GLY A 348 12.29 -8.98 15.20
C GLY A 348 12.82 -7.75 14.49
N GLU A 349 12.58 -6.60 15.09
CA GLU A 349 13.14 -5.33 14.65
C GLU A 349 13.55 -4.53 15.87
N ILE A 350 14.75 -3.97 15.81
CA ILE A 350 15.26 -3.03 16.80
C ILE A 350 15.64 -1.75 16.08
N GLY A 351 15.51 -0.63 16.77
CA GLY A 351 16.06 0.61 16.25
C GLY A 351 16.15 1.71 17.27
N ILE A 352 16.82 2.75 16.84
CA ILE A 352 17.21 3.90 17.64
C ILE A 352 16.94 5.17 16.84
N MET A 353 16.47 6.19 17.53
CA MET A 353 16.32 7.54 17.01
C MET A 353 16.97 8.51 17.99
N TRP A 354 17.72 9.46 17.47
CA TRP A 354 18.35 10.53 18.23
C TRP A 354 18.00 11.88 17.63
N SER A 355 17.57 12.82 18.47
CA SER A 355 17.17 14.18 18.07
C SER A 355 17.89 15.27 18.88
N GLY A 356 19.15 15.02 19.26
CA GLY A 356 19.88 15.89 20.17
C GLY A 356 20.69 17.03 19.58
N PHE A 357 20.80 17.07 18.25
CA PHE A 357 21.56 18.11 17.56
C PHE A 357 20.63 18.96 16.71
N ARG A 358 20.42 20.21 17.13
CA ARG A 358 19.54 21.17 16.43
C ARG A 358 18.18 20.53 16.12
N ASP A 359 17.61 20.84 14.97
CA ASP A 359 16.39 20.21 14.45
C ASP A 359 16.72 18.99 13.57
N TRP A 360 17.81 18.27 13.86
CA TRP A 360 18.20 17.07 13.12
C TRP A 360 17.74 15.82 13.88
N VAL A 361 17.35 14.82 13.10
CA VAL A 361 16.95 13.50 13.56
C VAL A 361 17.78 12.47 12.82
N PHE A 362 18.46 11.66 13.60
CA PHE A 362 19.23 10.50 13.16
C PHE A 362 18.46 9.26 13.59
N SER A 363 18.26 8.30 12.70
CA SER A 363 17.65 7.03 13.07
C SER A 363 18.31 5.88 12.36
N GLY A 364 18.37 4.74 13.04
CA GLY A 364 18.84 3.48 12.52
C GLY A 364 17.92 2.36 12.98
N SER A 365 17.55 1.44 12.08
CA SER A 365 16.86 0.22 12.45
C SER A 365 17.41 -1.00 11.72
N PHE A 366 17.29 -2.13 12.39
CA PHE A 366 17.62 -3.45 11.88
C PHE A 366 16.42 -4.36 12.11
N ARG A 367 15.94 -5.00 11.06
CA ARG A 367 14.94 -6.07 11.12
C ARG A 367 15.54 -7.35 10.59
N HIS A 368 15.29 -8.44 11.32
CA HIS A 368 15.62 -9.80 10.92
C HIS A 368 14.37 -10.66 10.80
N VAL A 369 14.31 -11.50 9.77
CA VAL A 369 13.31 -12.53 9.55
C VAL A 369 13.99 -13.89 9.51
N ILE A 370 13.52 -14.76 10.40
CA ILE A 370 13.85 -16.19 10.42
C ILE A 370 13.05 -16.85 9.31
N GLU A 371 13.75 -17.56 8.42
CA GLU A 371 13.17 -18.24 7.25
C GLU A 371 12.36 -17.27 6.37
N PRO A 372 13.05 -16.45 5.54
CA PRO A 372 12.39 -15.59 4.58
C PRO A 372 11.43 -16.40 3.72
N SER A 373 10.30 -15.82 3.39
CA SER A 373 9.25 -16.50 2.65
C SER A 373 8.68 -15.59 1.57
N ILE A 374 7.76 -16.13 0.80
CA ILE A 374 7.09 -15.38 -0.26
C ILE A 374 6.34 -14.14 0.25
N ILE A 375 6.00 -14.07 1.53
CA ILE A 375 5.35 -12.89 2.12
C ILE A 375 6.37 -11.78 2.40
N THR A 376 7.66 -12.12 2.56
CA THR A 376 8.75 -11.17 2.84
C THR A 376 9.57 -10.80 1.61
N ASP A 377 9.14 -11.17 0.40
CA ASP A 377 9.93 -11.01 -0.85
C ASP A 377 11.29 -11.74 -0.78
N GLY A 378 11.36 -12.78 0.05
CA GLY A 378 12.59 -13.52 0.32
C GLY A 378 13.62 -12.74 1.14
N ILE A 379 13.39 -11.48 1.50
CA ILE A 379 14.37 -10.68 2.25
C ILE A 379 14.46 -11.20 3.69
N GLY A 380 15.69 -11.47 4.16
CA GLY A 380 15.97 -11.86 5.54
C GLY A 380 16.24 -10.68 6.44
N ASP A 381 17.05 -9.73 5.98
CA ASP A 381 17.47 -8.58 6.78
C ASP A 381 17.16 -7.25 6.10
N TRP A 382 16.61 -6.32 6.89
CA TRP A 382 16.45 -4.93 6.48
C TRP A 382 17.27 -4.04 7.40
N LEU A 383 18.14 -3.24 6.78
CA LEU A 383 18.83 -2.14 7.43
C LEU A 383 18.25 -0.83 6.93
N ASP A 384 17.95 0.09 7.84
CA ASP A 384 17.51 1.44 7.48
C ASP A 384 18.26 2.46 8.32
N PHE A 385 19.00 3.35 7.66
CA PHE A 385 19.64 4.50 8.28
C PHE A 385 19.09 5.76 7.67
N ARG A 386 18.74 6.74 8.49
CA ARG A 386 18.19 8.00 8.04
C ARG A 386 18.76 9.15 8.83
N ILE A 387 19.14 10.20 8.11
CA ILE A 387 19.45 11.51 8.66
C ILE A 387 18.44 12.47 8.04
N SER A 388 17.79 13.28 8.86
CA SER A 388 16.94 14.36 8.37
C SER A 388 17.10 15.58 9.23
N GLY A 389 16.95 16.76 8.66
CA GLY A 389 17.09 18.00 9.41
C GLY A 389 16.29 19.13 8.80
N LYS A 390 16.01 20.14 9.62
CA LYS A 390 15.39 21.39 9.21
C LYS A 390 16.28 22.56 9.63
N GLU A 391 16.42 23.53 8.75
CA GLU A 391 17.21 24.72 8.99
C GLU A 391 16.49 25.94 8.44
N LYS A 392 16.72 27.10 9.07
CA LYS A 392 16.18 28.39 8.61
C LYS A 392 17.32 29.23 8.06
N ILE A 393 17.29 29.53 6.77
CA ILE A 393 18.30 30.36 6.11
C ILE A 393 17.68 31.67 5.60
N PHE A 394 18.52 32.60 5.14
CA PHE A 394 18.12 33.94 4.66
C PHE A 394 17.25 34.71 5.68
N LYS A 395 17.79 34.94 6.88
CA LYS A 395 17.10 35.67 7.97
C LYS A 395 15.71 35.07 8.32
N ARG A 396 15.58 33.75 8.24
CA ARG A 396 14.35 32.97 8.52
C ARG A 396 13.24 33.09 7.48
N ASN A 397 13.53 33.64 6.29
CA ASN A 397 12.56 33.73 5.19
C ASN A 397 12.46 32.44 4.37
N MET A 398 13.39 31.51 4.54
CA MET A 398 13.39 30.23 3.84
C MET A 398 13.63 29.08 4.83
N ASN A 399 12.71 28.12 4.83
CA ASN A 399 12.86 26.86 5.56
C ASN A 399 13.44 25.82 4.60
N VAL A 400 14.61 25.29 4.94
CA VAL A 400 15.23 24.18 4.22
C VAL A 400 15.08 22.91 5.04
N SER A 401 14.70 21.82 4.39
CA SER A 401 14.74 20.50 4.99
C SER A 401 15.52 19.55 4.10
N PHE A 402 16.26 18.64 4.71
CA PHE A 402 16.96 17.60 3.98
C PHE A 402 16.66 16.22 4.57
N THR A 403 16.82 15.19 3.77
CA THR A 403 16.80 13.80 4.21
C THR A 403 17.80 13.00 3.38
N VAL A 404 18.63 12.21 4.06
CA VAL A 404 19.47 11.18 3.46
C VAL A 404 19.07 9.86 4.07
N ARG A 405 18.81 8.85 3.24
CA ARG A 405 18.36 7.54 3.68
C ARG A 405 19.17 6.45 2.99
N LEU A 406 19.73 5.54 3.76
CA LEU A 406 20.38 4.33 3.28
C LEU A 406 19.53 3.13 3.70
N THR A 407 19.11 2.32 2.74
CA THR A 407 18.36 1.10 2.99
C THR A 407 19.13 -0.10 2.43
N GLY A 408 19.31 -1.14 3.24
CA GLY A 408 19.89 -2.42 2.84
C GLY A 408 18.84 -3.53 2.89
N TRP A 409 18.75 -4.33 1.84
CA TRP A 409 17.98 -5.58 1.81
C TRP A 409 18.97 -6.72 1.64
N LEU A 410 19.20 -7.48 2.71
CA LEU A 410 20.28 -8.47 2.79
C LEU A 410 19.73 -9.87 3.08
N ASN A 411 20.56 -10.89 2.88
CA ASN A 411 20.25 -12.29 3.12
C ASN A 411 18.95 -12.71 2.43
N ARG A 412 18.82 -12.34 1.16
CA ARG A 412 17.61 -12.61 0.37
C ARG A 412 17.59 -14.04 -0.14
N ASP A 413 16.48 -14.73 0.00
CA ASP A 413 16.20 -16.00 -0.68
C ASP A 413 15.99 -15.73 -2.18
N PRO A 414 16.90 -16.21 -3.04
CA PRO A 414 16.83 -15.95 -4.47
C PRO A 414 15.67 -16.67 -5.17
N ALA A 415 15.13 -17.72 -4.57
CA ALA A 415 14.06 -18.51 -5.17
C ALA A 415 12.68 -17.84 -5.03
N ILE A 416 12.59 -16.64 -4.47
CA ILE A 416 11.32 -16.00 -4.11
C ILE A 416 11.11 -14.70 -4.89
N SER A 417 9.93 -14.58 -5.51
CA SER A 417 9.53 -13.40 -6.27
C SER A 417 7.99 -13.23 -6.31
N PHE A 418 7.49 -12.33 -7.14
CA PHE A 418 6.07 -12.12 -7.39
C PHE A 418 5.81 -11.84 -8.87
N ASP A 419 4.66 -12.32 -9.34
CA ASP A 419 4.19 -12.13 -10.70
C ASP A 419 4.01 -10.62 -10.96
N PRO A 420 4.66 -10.08 -12.00
CA PRO A 420 4.70 -8.65 -12.25
C PRO A 420 3.35 -8.07 -12.67
N PHE A 421 2.42 -8.92 -13.11
CA PHE A 421 1.11 -8.52 -13.63
C PHE A 421 0.03 -8.54 -12.55
N VAL A 422 0.06 -9.53 -11.66
CA VAL A 422 -1.02 -9.73 -10.70
C VAL A 422 -0.54 -9.70 -9.25
N GLY A 423 0.77 -9.62 -9.01
CA GLY A 423 1.34 -9.59 -7.67
C GLY A 423 1.18 -10.91 -6.92
N ILE A 424 0.99 -12.01 -7.66
CA ILE A 424 0.91 -13.38 -7.11
C ILE A 424 2.30 -13.83 -6.68
N PRO A 425 2.47 -14.37 -5.47
CA PRO A 425 3.73 -15.00 -5.06
C PRO A 425 4.24 -16.05 -6.06
N LEU A 426 5.54 -15.98 -6.36
CA LEU A 426 6.26 -16.88 -7.25
C LEU A 426 7.42 -17.55 -6.53
N LYS A 427 7.57 -18.86 -6.73
CA LYS A 427 8.80 -19.59 -6.42
C LYS A 427 9.55 -19.93 -7.71
N VAL A 428 10.78 -19.47 -7.84
CA VAL A 428 11.65 -19.65 -9.00
C VAL A 428 12.74 -20.65 -8.63
N ASN A 429 12.77 -21.81 -9.31
CA ASN A 429 13.78 -22.85 -9.08
C ASN A 429 14.92 -22.79 -10.12
N ASP A 430 15.09 -21.66 -10.81
CA ASP A 430 16.08 -21.48 -11.86
C ASP A 430 17.37 -20.84 -11.31
N SER A 431 18.51 -21.49 -11.55
CA SER A 431 19.85 -21.04 -11.10
C SER A 431 20.35 -19.75 -11.74
N VAL A 432 19.77 -19.31 -12.87
CA VAL A 432 20.14 -18.05 -13.54
C VAL A 432 19.51 -16.84 -12.83
N TYR A 433 18.52 -17.08 -11.95
CA TYR A 433 17.68 -16.06 -11.35
C TYR A 433 17.97 -15.90 -9.86
N ILE A 434 19.06 -15.21 -9.52
CA ILE A 434 19.48 -15.02 -8.12
C ILE A 434 19.50 -13.52 -7.81
N PRO A 435 18.42 -12.94 -7.25
CA PRO A 435 18.47 -11.60 -6.73
C PRO A 435 19.37 -11.54 -5.50
N GLY A 436 20.54 -10.91 -5.65
CA GLY A 436 21.46 -10.65 -4.55
C GLY A 436 21.01 -9.53 -3.60
N ASP A 437 21.85 -9.31 -2.58
CA ASP A 437 21.74 -8.23 -1.61
C ASP A 437 21.76 -6.85 -2.29
N ARG A 438 21.06 -5.87 -1.69
CA ARG A 438 20.89 -4.55 -2.30
C ARG A 438 21.05 -3.41 -1.31
N TRP A 439 21.73 -2.36 -1.75
CA TRP A 439 21.86 -1.10 -1.03
C TRP A 439 21.28 0.06 -1.82
N ILE A 440 20.51 0.91 -1.13
CA ILE A 440 19.76 2.01 -1.73
C ILE A 440 20.07 3.28 -0.96
N LEU A 441 20.80 4.20 -1.59
CA LEU A 441 20.99 5.56 -1.05
C LEU A 441 20.02 6.53 -1.73
N GLN A 442 19.25 7.24 -0.91
CA GLN A 442 18.30 8.27 -1.30
C GLN A 442 18.69 9.60 -0.66
N ALA A 443 18.57 10.68 -1.42
CA ALA A 443 18.79 12.03 -0.94
C ALA A 443 17.63 12.94 -1.36
N GLU A 444 17.20 13.81 -0.47
CA GLU A 444 16.17 14.81 -0.71
C GLU A 444 16.55 16.14 -0.04
N VAL A 445 16.37 17.24 -0.75
CA VAL A 445 16.51 18.60 -0.21
C VAL A 445 15.30 19.41 -0.67
N ALA A 446 14.60 20.04 0.25
CA ALA A 446 13.46 20.90 -0.03
C ALA A 446 13.66 22.29 0.55
N ALA A 447 13.34 23.31 -0.25
CA ALA A 447 13.33 24.70 0.16
C ALA A 447 11.89 25.23 0.09
N LYS A 448 11.40 25.80 1.20
CA LYS A 448 10.07 26.39 1.32
C LYS A 448 10.16 27.89 1.56
N VAL A 449 9.48 28.66 0.73
CA VAL A 449 9.27 30.11 0.85
C VAL A 449 7.78 30.38 0.76
N ALA A 450 7.21 30.98 1.80
CA ALA A 450 5.76 31.16 1.93
C ALA A 450 5.00 29.83 1.68
N SER A 451 4.11 29.78 0.69
CA SER A 451 3.32 28.60 0.33
C SER A 451 3.96 27.72 -0.77
N LEU A 452 5.07 28.16 -1.36
CA LEU A 452 5.80 27.44 -2.39
C LEU A 452 6.92 26.59 -1.79
N THR A 453 6.99 25.32 -2.19
CA THR A 453 8.08 24.41 -1.86
C THR A 453 8.68 23.84 -3.13
N VAL A 454 10.00 23.95 -3.27
CA VAL A 454 10.77 23.30 -4.33
C VAL A 454 11.59 22.19 -3.69
N THR A 455 11.48 20.97 -4.20
CA THR A 455 12.21 19.81 -3.71
C THR A 455 13.05 19.20 -4.82
N TRP A 456 14.32 18.98 -4.54
CA TRP A 456 15.18 18.12 -5.31
C TRP A 456 15.27 16.77 -4.61
N ARG A 457 15.10 15.69 -5.37
CA ARG A 457 15.23 14.32 -4.86
C ARG A 457 16.08 13.49 -5.83
N MET A 458 16.91 12.64 -5.27
CA MET A 458 17.63 11.61 -6.00
C MET A 458 17.44 10.27 -5.31
N ASN A 459 16.81 9.33 -6.02
CA ASN A 459 16.82 7.93 -5.64
C ASN A 459 17.98 7.24 -6.34
N ASN A 460 18.65 6.32 -5.64
CA ASN A 460 19.83 5.61 -6.11
C ASN A 460 21.05 6.51 -6.37
N VAL A 461 21.51 7.21 -5.32
CA VAL A 461 22.67 8.11 -5.41
C VAL A 461 23.96 7.33 -5.75
N PHE A 462 24.10 6.06 -5.32
CA PHE A 462 25.29 5.26 -5.59
C PHE A 462 25.63 5.18 -7.07
N ARG A 463 24.64 5.10 -7.95
CA ARG A 463 24.89 5.13 -9.40
C ARG A 463 25.48 6.46 -9.90
N ALA A 464 25.12 7.59 -9.30
CA ALA A 464 25.74 8.87 -9.64
C ALA A 464 27.21 8.91 -9.19
N LEU A 465 27.52 8.23 -8.08
CA LEU A 465 28.84 8.21 -7.46
C LEU A 465 29.73 7.08 -7.98
N GLN A 466 29.18 6.07 -8.67
CA GLN A 466 29.92 4.91 -9.19
C GLN A 466 31.15 5.32 -10.03
N PRO A 467 31.07 6.29 -10.97
CA PRO A 467 32.25 6.71 -11.75
C PRO A 467 33.34 7.39 -10.90
N ILE A 468 32.98 7.91 -9.73
CA ILE A 468 33.86 8.70 -8.86
C ILE A 468 34.47 7.81 -7.77
N LEU A 469 33.67 6.94 -7.18
CA LEU A 469 34.04 6.16 -6.02
C LEU A 469 34.67 4.82 -6.40
N GLY A 470 34.31 4.20 -7.53
CA GLY A 470 34.81 2.87 -7.93
C GLY A 470 34.56 1.74 -6.91
N ILE A 471 33.85 2.03 -5.80
CA ILE A 471 33.67 1.18 -4.62
C ILE A 471 32.43 0.28 -4.74
N VAL A 472 31.49 0.63 -5.62
CA VAL A 472 30.25 -0.16 -5.82
C VAL A 472 30.33 -0.86 -7.19
N PRO A 473 30.31 -2.21 -7.23
CA PRO A 473 30.21 -2.95 -8.47
C PRO A 473 29.05 -2.45 -9.33
N GLU A 474 29.23 -2.41 -10.65
CA GLU A 474 28.21 -1.87 -11.56
C GLU A 474 26.85 -2.53 -11.34
N GLU A 475 26.82 -3.85 -11.14
CA GLU A 475 25.63 -4.68 -10.89
C GLU A 475 24.88 -4.31 -9.61
N GLU A 476 25.57 -3.92 -8.53
CA GLU A 476 24.99 -3.50 -7.26
C GLU A 476 24.47 -2.05 -7.28
N SER A 477 24.94 -1.25 -8.24
CA SER A 477 24.50 0.14 -8.42
C SER A 477 23.12 0.27 -9.08
N TRP A 478 22.50 -0.84 -9.50
CA TRP A 478 21.18 -0.84 -10.12
C TRP A 478 20.08 -1.19 -9.10
N ILE A 479 19.03 -0.38 -9.06
CA ILE A 479 17.91 -0.55 -8.15
C ILE A 479 16.65 -0.78 -8.97
N SER A 480 15.90 -1.87 -8.78
CA SER A 480 14.52 -1.91 -9.29
C SER A 480 13.66 -0.95 -8.45
N THR A 481 13.08 0.08 -9.07
CA THR A 481 11.92 0.76 -8.49
C THR A 481 10.71 0.43 -9.35
N ASN A 482 9.70 -0.18 -8.72
CA ASN A 482 8.49 -0.56 -9.41
C ASN A 482 7.66 0.70 -9.68
N TYR A 483 7.93 1.43 -10.77
CA TYR A 483 6.99 2.48 -11.17
C TYR A 483 5.74 1.92 -11.83
N LEU A 484 5.78 0.68 -12.32
CA LEU A 484 4.69 0.01 -13.02
C LEU A 484 4.55 -1.49 -12.68
N MET A 485 5.64 -2.25 -12.44
CA MET A 485 5.61 -3.71 -12.21
C MET A 485 6.76 -4.19 -11.31
N HIS A 486 6.60 -5.38 -10.70
CA HIS A 486 7.45 -6.02 -9.68
C HIS A 486 8.90 -6.37 -10.13
N ASN A 487 9.75 -6.75 -9.16
CA ASN A 487 11.21 -7.01 -9.19
C ASN A 487 11.78 -7.81 -10.37
N GLU A 488 10.94 -8.44 -11.20
CA GLU A 488 11.38 -9.39 -12.22
C GLU A 488 11.86 -8.73 -13.50
N GLN A 489 11.60 -7.44 -13.68
CA GLN A 489 11.96 -6.73 -14.90
C GLN A 489 12.79 -5.48 -14.59
N ARG A 490 14.11 -5.72 -14.54
CA ARG A 490 15.21 -4.77 -14.79
C ARG A 490 15.45 -3.70 -13.72
N GLN A 491 16.65 -3.82 -13.14
CA GLN A 491 17.58 -2.76 -12.78
C GLN A 491 17.20 -1.34 -13.28
N LEU A 492 16.81 -0.42 -12.38
CA LEU A 492 16.77 1.01 -12.69
C LEU A 492 18.04 1.73 -12.29
N GLY A 493 18.29 2.82 -12.99
CA GLY A 493 19.34 3.74 -12.63
C GLY A 493 18.98 4.79 -11.60
N ARG A 494 19.83 5.82 -11.58
CA ARG A 494 19.63 7.05 -10.84
C ARG A 494 18.31 7.65 -11.29
N LEU A 495 17.49 8.06 -10.34
CA LEU A 495 16.27 8.79 -10.63
C LEU A 495 16.33 10.14 -9.91
N MET A 496 16.65 11.18 -10.68
CA MET A 496 16.58 12.56 -10.22
C MET A 496 15.19 13.14 -10.52
N GLU A 497 14.64 13.86 -9.54
CA GLU A 497 13.34 14.51 -9.60
C GLU A 497 13.44 15.94 -9.06
N ILE A 498 12.78 16.88 -9.73
CA ILE A 498 12.48 18.20 -9.20
C ILE A 498 10.97 18.29 -9.02
N VAL A 499 10.53 18.63 -7.81
CA VAL A 499 9.13 18.75 -7.42
C VAL A 499 8.84 20.20 -7.07
N ILE A 500 7.80 20.75 -7.69
CA ILE A 500 7.23 22.05 -7.32
C ILE A 500 5.90 21.76 -6.63
N ASN A 501 5.74 22.24 -5.40
CA ASN A 501 4.52 22.08 -4.63
C ASN A 501 4.07 23.45 -4.12
N TRP A 502 2.91 23.91 -4.58
CA TRP A 502 2.40 25.25 -4.30
C TRP A 502 0.96 25.17 -3.77
N TYR A 503 0.72 25.85 -2.65
CA TYR A 503 -0.59 26.01 -2.04
C TYR A 503 -1.13 27.42 -2.25
N PHE A 504 -2.41 27.50 -2.57
CA PHE A 504 -3.20 28.71 -2.69
C PHE A 504 -4.34 28.60 -1.69
N GLN A 505 -4.37 29.50 -0.71
CA GLN A 505 -5.33 29.51 0.38
C GLN A 505 -6.07 30.84 0.37
N ASP A 506 -7.39 30.78 0.28
CA ASP A 506 -8.31 31.92 0.34
C ASP A 506 -9.32 31.77 1.49
#